data_AF-A0A813EMT4-F1
#
_entry.id   AF-A0A813EMT4-F1
#
_cell.length_a   1.000
_cell.length_b   1.000
_cell.length_c   1.000
_cell.angle_alpha   90.00
_cell.angle_beta   90.00
_cell.angle_gamma   90.00
#
_symmetry.space_group_name_H-M   'P 1'
#
loop_
_entity.id
_entity.type
_entity.pdbx_description
1 polymer ?
#
loop_
_entity_poly.entity_id
_entity_poly.type
_entity_poly.pdbx_seq_one_letter_code
_entity_poly.pdbx_strand_id
1 'polypeptide(L)'
;MGRKLCFSTPSWKYGRQKHVSPGALAARAWICAIAAVVTAILCKGPWTSQVSECLVSLQGIHRYAVKSCTGEGLQRADLWSGGLVGDRSFAVCRSGRTLTQRECPRLAAIFAELLAEDPAGHSSLRLSAPSIPDLLPLDLPESSVGETAAAGSLFGARIEGMDMGNAASAWLKDATG
;
A
#
# COMPACT_ATOMS: atom_id res chain seq x y z
N MET A 1 -23.81 -1.43 13.75
CA MET A 1 -22.39 -1.01 13.84
C MET A 1 -21.89 -0.66 12.45
N GLY A 2 -21.34 0.55 12.26
CA GLY A 2 -20.90 1.06 10.95
C GLY A 2 -19.56 0.49 10.46
N ARG A 3 -19.34 0.53 9.15
CA ARG A 3 -18.05 0.25 8.50
C ARG A 3 -17.40 1.60 8.19
N LYS A 4 -16.11 1.78 8.50
CA LYS A 4 -15.37 3.03 8.29
C LYS A 4 -14.34 2.84 7.17
N LEU A 5 -14.08 3.88 6.39
CA LEU A 5 -12.93 3.90 5.48
C LEU A 5 -11.77 4.58 6.21
N CYS A 6 -10.66 3.88 6.36
CA CYS A 6 -9.49 4.39 7.06
C CYS A 6 -8.38 4.69 6.04
N PHE A 7 -7.99 5.96 5.92
CA PHE A 7 -6.81 6.37 5.18
C PHE A 7 -5.57 6.29 6.04
N SER A 8 -4.46 5.87 5.47
CA SER A 8 -3.24 5.64 6.22
C SER A 8 -2.07 6.22 5.41
N THR A 9 -1.30 7.13 6.03
CA THR A 9 -0.19 7.78 5.34
C THR A 9 0.93 6.79 5.03
N PRO A 10 1.78 7.01 4.02
CA PRO A 10 2.88 6.09 3.70
C PRO A 10 3.87 5.88 4.85
N SER A 11 3.92 6.80 5.82
CA SER A 11 4.91 6.82 6.90
C SER A 11 4.78 5.67 7.91
N TRP A 12 3.57 5.16 8.16
CA TRP A 12 3.39 4.02 9.09
C TRP A 12 3.80 2.69 8.45
N LYS A 13 3.69 2.54 7.13
CA LYS A 13 4.05 1.30 6.43
C LYS A 13 5.55 1.08 6.28
N TYR A 14 6.35 2.15 6.25
CA TYR A 14 7.76 2.06 5.84
C TYR A 14 8.77 2.66 6.82
N GLY A 15 8.34 3.03 8.02
CA GLY A 15 9.22 3.58 9.05
C GLY A 15 9.78 4.96 8.68
N ARG A 16 10.08 5.77 9.69
CA ARG A 16 10.79 7.05 9.47
C ARG A 16 12.07 6.79 8.69
N GLN A 17 12.19 7.40 7.51
CA GLN A 17 13.42 7.47 6.74
C GLN A 17 14.57 7.88 7.69
N LYS A 18 15.47 6.94 8.01
CA LYS A 18 16.76 7.32 8.58
C LYS A 18 17.62 7.73 7.41
N HIS A 19 17.96 9.01 7.33
CA HIS A 19 19.01 9.49 6.46
C HIS A 19 20.33 8.84 6.93
N VAL A 20 20.75 7.76 6.26
CA VAL A 20 22.03 7.12 6.58
C VAL A 20 23.11 7.94 5.86
N SER A 21 23.89 8.69 6.63
CA SER A 21 25.05 9.40 6.10
C SER A 21 26.12 8.39 5.63
N PRO A 22 26.83 8.65 4.52
CA PRO A 22 27.71 7.67 3.86
C PRO A 22 28.89 7.16 4.72
N GLY A 23 29.21 7.81 5.84
CA GLY A 23 30.43 7.57 6.60
C GLY A 23 30.45 6.32 7.49
N ALA A 24 29.31 5.69 7.78
CA ALA A 24 29.24 4.62 8.77
C ALA A 24 29.43 3.18 8.22
N LEU A 25 29.52 3.00 6.90
CA LEU A 25 29.59 1.68 6.25
C LEU A 25 31.03 1.17 6.00
N ALA A 26 32.06 2.01 6.16
CA ALA A 26 33.43 1.68 5.73
C ALA A 26 34.13 0.61 6.61
N ALA A 27 33.83 0.52 7.91
CA ALA A 27 34.59 -0.32 8.83
C ALA A 27 34.11 -1.79 8.94
N ARG A 28 32.86 -2.09 8.56
CA ARG A 28 32.30 -3.46 8.65
C ARG A 28 32.40 -4.25 7.33
N ALA A 29 32.68 -3.57 6.22
CA ALA A 29 32.76 -4.18 4.89
C ALA A 29 34.07 -4.99 4.66
N TRP A 30 35.15 -4.67 5.36
CA TRP A 30 36.45 -5.31 5.13
C TRP A 30 36.55 -6.74 5.67
N ILE A 31 35.87 -7.06 6.77
CA ILE A 31 35.95 -8.40 7.40
C ILE A 31 35.12 -9.43 6.61
N CYS A 32 33.97 -9.04 6.04
CA CYS A 32 33.16 -9.94 5.22
C CYS A 32 33.75 -10.21 3.82
N ALA A 33 34.46 -9.24 3.25
CA ALA A 33 35.07 -9.39 1.91
C ALA A 33 36.18 -10.46 1.90
N ILE A 34 37.01 -10.53 2.94
CA ILE A 34 38.11 -11.50 3.02
C ILE A 34 37.56 -12.93 3.24
N ALA A 35 36.54 -13.09 4.08
CA ALA A 35 35.91 -14.40 4.32
C ALA A 35 35.20 -14.95 3.06
N ALA A 36 34.57 -14.07 2.26
CA ALA A 36 33.92 -14.47 1.01
C ALA A 36 34.92 -14.89 -0.07
N VAL A 37 36.06 -14.19 -0.18
CA VAL A 37 37.12 -14.53 -1.14
C VAL A 37 37.79 -15.86 -0.81
N VAL A 38 38.07 -16.13 0.47
CA VAL A 38 38.68 -17.41 0.89
C VAL A 38 37.72 -18.60 0.70
N THR A 39 36.42 -18.39 0.92
CA THR A 39 35.39 -19.42 0.67
C THR A 39 35.20 -19.69 -0.83
N ALA A 40 35.27 -18.64 -1.67
CA ALA A 40 35.17 -18.78 -3.13
C ALA A 40 36.41 -19.45 -3.76
N ILE A 41 37.61 -19.26 -3.19
CA ILE A 41 38.85 -19.85 -3.71
C ILE A 41 38.97 -21.35 -3.37
N LEU A 42 38.45 -21.78 -2.22
CA LEU A 42 38.53 -23.18 -1.77
C LEU A 42 37.41 -24.07 -2.35
N CYS A 43 36.26 -23.50 -2.70
CA CYS A 43 35.15 -24.21 -3.31
C CYS A 43 35.23 -24.19 -4.85
N LYS A 44 36.31 -24.74 -5.43
CA LYS A 44 36.38 -25.02 -6.89
C LYS A 44 35.49 -26.22 -7.26
N GLY A 45 34.18 -26.03 -7.20
CA GLY A 45 33.21 -26.80 -7.98
C GLY A 45 32.70 -25.91 -9.12
N PRO A 46 32.45 -26.44 -10.33
CA PRO A 46 31.93 -25.67 -11.44
C PRO A 46 30.45 -25.36 -11.20
N TRP A 47 30.16 -24.48 -10.24
CA TRP A 47 28.89 -23.77 -10.21
C TRP A 47 29.05 -22.55 -11.10
N THR A 48 29.17 -22.81 -12.41
CA THR A 48 28.82 -21.81 -13.41
C THR A 48 27.33 -21.54 -13.21
N SER A 49 27.01 -20.49 -12.45
CA SER A 49 25.67 -19.92 -12.39
C SER A 49 25.34 -19.47 -13.80
N GLN A 50 24.76 -20.38 -14.58
CA GLN A 50 24.14 -20.10 -15.86
C GLN A 50 22.91 -19.27 -15.54
N VAL A 51 23.10 -17.96 -15.44
CA VAL A 51 22.02 -16.99 -15.42
C VAL A 51 21.40 -17.06 -16.81
N SER A 52 20.42 -17.93 -16.98
CA SER A 52 19.57 -17.88 -18.16
C SER A 52 18.92 -16.51 -18.19
N GLU A 53 19.11 -15.76 -19.27
CA GLU A 53 18.41 -14.51 -19.51
C GLU A 53 16.91 -14.82 -19.65
N CYS A 54 16.20 -14.77 -18.53
CA CYS A 54 14.75 -14.86 -18.53
C CYS A 54 14.22 -13.49 -18.96
N LEU A 55 13.85 -13.38 -20.23
CA LEU A 55 13.14 -12.22 -20.75
C LEU A 55 11.69 -12.28 -20.23
N VAL A 56 11.34 -11.33 -19.38
CA VAL A 56 9.98 -11.14 -18.86
C VAL A 56 9.43 -9.83 -19.40
N SER A 57 8.21 -9.86 -19.93
CA SER A 57 7.48 -8.66 -20.36
C SER A 57 6.40 -8.28 -19.34
N LEU A 58 6.26 -6.99 -19.03
CA LEU A 58 5.17 -6.47 -18.22
C LEU A 58 3.86 -6.45 -19.03
N GLN A 59 2.83 -7.17 -18.58
CA GLN A 59 1.53 -7.24 -19.25
C GLN A 59 0.51 -6.24 -18.70
N GLY A 60 0.69 -5.77 -17.47
CA GLY A 60 -0.23 -4.82 -16.85
C GLY A 60 0.24 -4.37 -15.48
N ILE A 61 -0.26 -3.22 -15.06
CA ILE A 61 -0.03 -2.66 -13.73
C ILE A 61 -1.40 -2.50 -13.07
N HIS A 62 -1.53 -2.98 -11.84
CA HIS A 62 -2.77 -2.84 -11.08
C HIS A 62 -2.48 -2.23 -9.71
N ARG A 63 -3.22 -1.18 -9.37
CA ARG A 63 -3.18 -0.52 -8.07
C ARG A 63 -4.46 -0.85 -7.29
N TYR A 64 -4.31 -1.19 -6.02
CA TYR A 64 -5.43 -1.50 -5.12
C TYR A 64 -5.49 -0.42 -4.05
N ALA A 65 -6.01 0.76 -4.39
CA ALA A 65 -6.04 1.91 -3.50
C ALA A 65 -6.65 1.56 -2.13
N VAL A 66 -7.79 0.85 -2.14
CA VAL A 66 -8.43 0.30 -0.94
C VAL A 66 -8.14 -1.19 -0.82
N LYS A 67 -7.59 -1.61 0.32
CA LYS A 67 -7.39 -3.03 0.65
C LYS A 67 -8.68 -3.81 0.44
N SER A 68 -8.56 -4.96 -0.22
CA SER A 68 -9.67 -5.90 -0.45
C SER A 68 -10.75 -5.43 -1.44
N CYS A 69 -10.56 -4.29 -2.09
CA CYS A 69 -11.39 -3.83 -3.22
C CYS A 69 -10.80 -4.25 -4.57
N THR A 70 -11.50 -3.93 -5.65
CA THR A 70 -11.06 -4.18 -7.04
C THR A 70 -9.85 -3.31 -7.40
N GLY A 71 -8.97 -3.86 -8.23
CA GLY A 71 -7.77 -3.17 -8.71
C GLY A 71 -8.07 -2.22 -9.87
N GLU A 72 -7.45 -1.05 -9.84
CA GLU A 72 -7.39 -0.07 -10.91
C GLU A 72 -6.26 -0.45 -11.88
N GLY A 73 -6.57 -0.55 -13.18
CA GLY A 73 -5.57 -0.79 -14.22
C GLY A 73 -4.83 0.50 -14.58
N LEU A 74 -3.51 0.46 -14.59
CA LEU A 74 -2.65 1.61 -14.88
C LEU A 74 -1.77 1.38 -16.11
N GLN A 75 -1.55 2.45 -16.89
CA GLN A 75 -0.57 2.46 -17.98
C GLN A 75 0.84 2.81 -17.50
N ARG A 76 0.93 3.55 -16.39
CA ARG A 76 2.17 3.95 -15.73
C ARG A 76 1.92 4.04 -14.23
N ALA A 77 2.93 3.75 -13.43
CA ALA A 77 2.88 3.97 -12.00
C ALA A 77 4.26 4.41 -11.48
N ASP A 78 4.24 5.29 -10.49
CA ASP A 78 5.43 5.64 -9.74
C ASP A 78 5.66 4.62 -8.62
N LEU A 79 6.92 4.35 -8.33
CA LEU A 79 7.35 3.44 -7.29
C LEU A 79 8.03 4.21 -6.16
N TRP A 80 7.66 3.86 -4.94
CA TRP A 80 8.43 4.15 -3.75
C TRP A 80 9.10 2.89 -3.21
N SER A 81 9.97 3.04 -2.22
CA SER A 81 10.59 1.91 -1.49
C SER A 81 9.56 0.89 -0.97
N GLY A 82 8.32 1.33 -0.80
CA GLY A 82 7.21 0.51 -0.36
C GLY A 82 6.38 -0.18 -1.43
N GLY A 83 6.58 0.14 -2.70
CA GLY A 83 5.75 -0.30 -3.82
C GLY A 83 5.10 0.86 -4.56
N LEU A 84 3.99 0.58 -5.25
CA LEU A 84 3.30 1.57 -6.08
C LEU A 84 2.74 2.72 -5.24
N VAL A 85 2.91 3.94 -5.72
CA VAL A 85 2.33 5.13 -5.10
C VAL A 85 0.80 5.01 -5.06
N GLY A 86 0.23 5.19 -3.88
CA GLY A 86 -1.20 5.07 -3.61
C GLY A 86 -1.69 3.64 -3.39
N ASP A 87 -0.84 2.61 -3.47
CA ASP A 87 -1.28 1.22 -3.28
C ASP A 87 -1.59 0.91 -1.81
N ARG A 88 -2.80 0.38 -1.59
CA ARG A 88 -3.36 -0.02 -0.30
C ARG A 88 -3.30 1.10 0.74
N SER A 89 -3.36 2.36 0.34
CA SER A 89 -3.35 3.51 1.27
C SER A 89 -4.58 3.54 2.15
N PHE A 90 -5.66 2.84 1.76
CA PHE A 90 -6.91 2.76 2.51
C PHE A 90 -7.24 1.33 2.93
N ALA A 91 -8.05 1.21 3.99
CA ALA A 91 -8.68 -0.05 4.37
C ALA A 91 -10.10 0.20 4.87
N VAL A 92 -11.02 -0.72 4.57
CA VAL A 92 -12.34 -0.73 5.22
C VAL A 92 -12.20 -1.38 6.58
N CYS A 93 -12.65 -0.69 7.63
CA CYS A 93 -12.58 -1.16 9.00
C CYS A 93 -13.98 -1.36 9.58
N ARG A 94 -14.17 -2.40 10.39
CA ARG A 94 -15.38 -2.63 11.19
C ARG A 94 -14.96 -3.01 12.60
N SER A 95 -15.50 -2.31 13.59
CA SER A 95 -15.21 -2.56 15.00
C SER A 95 -13.70 -2.63 15.32
N GLY A 96 -12.91 -1.70 14.79
CA GLY A 96 -11.45 -1.62 15.03
C GLY A 96 -10.62 -2.70 14.33
N ARG A 97 -11.18 -3.43 13.37
CA ARG A 97 -10.46 -4.44 12.57
C ARG A 97 -10.60 -4.15 11.09
N THR A 98 -9.53 -4.38 10.33
CA THR A 98 -9.60 -4.34 8.87
C THR A 98 -10.46 -5.48 8.36
N LEU A 99 -11.46 -5.17 7.55
CA LEU A 99 -12.25 -6.17 6.83
C LEU A 99 -11.46 -6.69 5.64
N THR A 100 -11.60 -7.99 5.39
CA THR A 100 -11.01 -8.67 4.24
C THR A 100 -12.09 -9.26 3.33
N GLN A 101 -11.74 -9.57 2.06
CA GLN A 101 -12.67 -10.27 1.15
C GLN A 101 -13.16 -11.62 1.69
N ARG A 102 -12.37 -12.29 2.54
CA ARG A 102 -12.78 -13.55 3.18
C ARG A 102 -13.94 -13.34 4.16
N GLU A 103 -13.97 -12.20 4.83
CA GLU A 103 -15.02 -11.83 5.79
C GLU A 103 -16.19 -11.11 5.10
N CYS A 104 -15.91 -10.37 4.03
CA CYS A 104 -16.89 -9.62 3.26
C CYS A 104 -16.58 -9.69 1.75
N PRO A 105 -17.08 -10.72 1.04
CA PRO A 105 -16.80 -10.93 -0.39
C PRO A 105 -17.25 -9.76 -1.28
N ARG A 106 -18.30 -9.02 -0.86
CA ARG A 106 -18.81 -7.85 -1.60
C ARG A 106 -17.80 -6.72 -1.74
N LEU A 107 -16.74 -6.69 -0.92
CA LEU A 107 -15.62 -5.76 -1.11
C LEU A 107 -14.99 -5.91 -2.50
N ALA A 108 -14.97 -7.12 -3.07
CA ALA A 108 -14.44 -7.38 -4.41
C ALA A 108 -15.27 -6.76 -5.56
N ALA A 109 -16.44 -6.17 -5.27
CA ALA A 109 -17.24 -5.45 -6.25
C ALA A 109 -17.05 -3.93 -6.18
N ILE A 110 -16.33 -3.43 -5.16
CA ILE A 110 -16.07 -2.01 -5.00
C ILE A 110 -14.84 -1.65 -5.83
N PHE A 111 -15.01 -0.71 -6.75
CA PHE A 111 -13.91 -0.08 -7.46
C PHE A 111 -13.51 1.21 -6.75
N ALA A 112 -12.21 1.41 -6.59
CA ALA A 112 -11.65 2.55 -5.87
C ALA A 112 -10.58 3.20 -6.75
N GLU A 113 -10.82 4.45 -7.13
CA GLU A 113 -10.01 5.19 -8.08
C GLU A 113 -9.42 6.42 -7.42
N LEU A 114 -8.10 6.56 -7.50
CA LEU A 114 -7.41 7.79 -7.10
C LEU A 114 -7.47 8.77 -8.27
N LEU A 115 -8.13 9.89 -8.05
CA LEU A 115 -8.24 10.94 -9.05
C LEU A 115 -6.95 11.76 -9.10
N ALA A 116 -6.68 12.34 -10.26
CA ALA A 116 -5.55 13.25 -10.44
C ALA A 116 -5.68 14.45 -9.49
N GLU A 117 -4.53 14.96 -9.05
CA GLU A 117 -4.47 16.16 -8.23
C GLU A 117 -5.16 17.33 -8.93
N ASP A 118 -5.98 18.06 -8.18
CA ASP A 118 -6.55 19.32 -8.66
C ASP A 118 -5.45 20.39 -8.81
N PRO A 119 -5.73 21.54 -9.46
CA PRO A 119 -4.75 22.62 -9.58
C PRO A 119 -4.25 23.21 -8.25
N ALA A 120 -4.96 22.94 -7.14
CA ALA A 120 -4.57 23.34 -5.81
C ALA A 120 -3.69 22.28 -5.09
N GLY A 121 -3.47 21.12 -5.72
CA GLY A 121 -2.63 20.04 -5.19
C GLY A 121 -3.39 18.97 -4.41
N HIS A 122 -4.72 19.02 -4.35
CA HIS A 122 -5.51 18.06 -3.59
C HIS A 122 -5.75 16.79 -4.42
N SER A 123 -5.46 15.64 -3.80
CA SER A 123 -5.87 14.34 -4.33
C SER A 123 -7.24 13.96 -3.78
N SER A 124 -8.05 13.22 -4.56
CA SER A 124 -9.35 12.71 -4.09
C SER A 124 -9.53 11.23 -4.46
N LEU A 125 -10.39 10.52 -3.72
CA LEU A 125 -10.72 9.12 -3.94
C LEU A 125 -12.20 8.98 -4.34
N ARG A 126 -12.47 8.34 -5.48
CA ARG A 126 -13.83 7.96 -5.91
C ARG A 126 -14.08 6.48 -5.62
N LEU A 127 -15.26 6.16 -5.10
CA LEU A 127 -15.72 4.78 -4.91
C LEU A 127 -16.95 4.50 -5.77
N SER A 128 -16.95 3.36 -6.45
CA SER A 128 -18.10 2.88 -7.21
C SER A 128 -18.37 1.40 -6.94
N ALA A 129 -19.63 0.98 -7.05
CA ALA A 129 -20.06 -0.41 -6.86
C ALA A 129 -21.33 -0.67 -7.68
N PRO A 130 -21.60 -1.93 -8.09
CA PRO A 130 -22.82 -2.27 -8.80
C PRO A 130 -24.09 -1.86 -8.03
N SER A 131 -25.04 -1.25 -8.74
CA SER A 131 -26.38 -0.91 -8.25
C SER A 131 -26.43 0.15 -7.13
N ILE A 132 -25.35 0.91 -6.93
CA ILE A 132 -25.31 2.04 -6.00
C ILE A 132 -24.69 3.24 -6.71
N PRO A 133 -25.23 4.47 -6.55
CA PRO A 133 -24.59 5.67 -7.08
C PRO A 133 -23.16 5.81 -6.56
N ASP A 134 -22.26 6.24 -7.44
CA ASP A 134 -20.87 6.50 -7.07
C ASP A 134 -20.80 7.47 -5.89
N LEU A 135 -19.89 7.18 -4.96
CA LEU A 135 -19.55 8.16 -3.94
C LEU A 135 -18.75 9.28 -4.60
N LEU A 136 -19.20 10.52 -4.38
CA LEU A 136 -18.46 11.71 -4.81
C LEU A 136 -17.02 11.66 -4.28
N PRO A 137 -16.06 12.28 -4.99
CA PRO A 137 -14.67 12.25 -4.60
C PRO A 137 -14.48 12.68 -3.15
N LEU A 138 -13.86 11.81 -2.36
CA LEU A 138 -13.45 12.10 -0.99
C LEU A 138 -12.08 12.77 -1.05
N ASP A 139 -11.99 14.01 -0.58
CA ASP A 139 -10.71 14.71 -0.51
C ASP A 139 -9.77 14.00 0.44
N LEU A 140 -8.54 13.81 -0.01
CA LEU A 140 -7.52 13.16 0.77
C LEU A 140 -6.84 14.18 1.66
N PRO A 141 -6.72 13.90 2.97
CA PRO A 141 -6.08 14.83 3.88
C PRO A 141 -4.61 15.03 3.48
N GLU A 142 -4.24 16.29 3.26
CA GLU A 142 -2.84 16.70 3.15
C GLU A 142 -2.16 16.42 4.48
N SER A 143 -1.41 15.31 4.55
CA SER A 143 -0.66 14.80 5.70
C SER A 143 -0.55 15.78 6.87
N SER A 144 -1.55 15.79 7.74
CA SER A 144 -1.50 16.54 8.99
C SER A 144 -2.15 15.74 10.11
N VAL A 145 -1.33 15.58 11.14
CA VAL A 145 -1.65 15.03 12.45
C VAL A 145 -2.86 15.78 13.01
N GLY A 146 -3.94 15.07 13.37
CA GLY A 146 -5.01 15.72 14.13
C GLY A 146 -6.30 14.95 14.32
N GLU A 147 -6.86 14.32 13.29
CA GLU A 147 -8.24 13.84 13.38
C GLU A 147 -8.37 12.31 13.40
N THR A 148 -8.94 11.85 14.51
CA THR A 148 -9.40 10.49 14.86
C THR A 148 -8.65 9.36 14.15
N ALA A 149 -7.52 8.96 14.73
CA ALA A 149 -6.88 7.69 14.39
C ALA A 149 -7.85 6.53 14.69
N ALA A 150 -8.51 6.01 13.65
CA ALA A 150 -9.11 4.70 13.68
C ALA A 150 -7.99 3.68 13.85
N ALA A 151 -7.85 3.15 15.07
CA ALA A 151 -6.96 2.05 15.35
C ALA A 151 -7.56 0.76 14.76
N GLY A 152 -6.93 0.25 13.72
CA GLY A 152 -7.21 -1.05 13.13
C GLY A 152 -6.19 -2.10 13.58
N SER A 153 -6.50 -3.38 13.41
CA SER A 153 -5.47 -4.41 13.34
C SER A 153 -5.38 -4.99 11.92
N LEU A 154 -4.17 -5.11 11.38
CA LEU A 154 -3.86 -5.81 10.14
C LEU A 154 -2.88 -6.95 10.47
N PHE A 155 -3.31 -8.20 10.32
CA PHE A 155 -2.51 -9.39 10.68
C PHE A 155 -1.93 -9.33 12.12
N GLY A 156 -2.69 -8.79 13.08
CA GLY A 156 -2.27 -8.64 14.47
C GLY A 156 -1.40 -7.39 14.74
N ALA A 157 -0.90 -6.71 13.71
CA ALA A 157 -0.24 -5.43 13.87
C ALA A 157 -1.26 -4.30 14.00
N ARG A 158 -1.06 -3.40 14.96
CA ARG A 158 -1.86 -2.18 15.09
C ARG A 158 -1.56 -1.25 13.92
N ILE A 159 -2.60 -0.76 13.26
CA ILE A 159 -2.53 0.25 12.22
C ILE A 159 -3.28 1.49 12.68
N GLU A 160 -2.78 2.66 12.30
CA GLU A 160 -3.44 3.93 12.54
C GLU A 160 -3.88 4.49 11.19
N GLY A 161 -5.09 5.02 11.14
CA GLY A 161 -5.59 5.70 9.95
C GLY A 161 -6.67 6.71 10.27
N MET A 162 -6.86 7.68 9.40
CA MET A 162 -7.90 8.71 9.52
C MET A 162 -9.24 8.18 8.99
N ASP A 163 -10.32 8.43 9.72
CA ASP A 163 -11.67 8.12 9.27
C ASP A 163 -12.13 9.09 8.18
N MET A 164 -12.47 8.60 6.99
CA MET A 164 -12.93 9.42 5.84
C MET A 164 -14.39 9.91 5.97
N GLY A 165 -14.94 9.88 7.19
CA GLY A 165 -16.22 10.50 7.52
C GLY A 165 -17.46 9.64 7.29
N ASN A 166 -18.59 10.20 7.72
CA ASN A 166 -19.88 9.49 7.77
C ASN A 166 -20.43 9.15 6.38
N ALA A 167 -20.16 9.97 5.37
CA ALA A 167 -20.59 9.72 3.99
C ALA A 167 -19.94 8.44 3.43
N ALA A 168 -18.63 8.28 3.60
CA ALA A 168 -17.91 7.07 3.22
C ALA A 168 -18.41 5.85 4.00
N SER A 169 -18.66 6.01 5.30
CA SER A 169 -19.19 4.94 6.15
C SER A 169 -20.59 4.47 5.71
N ALA A 170 -21.49 5.41 5.40
CA ALA A 170 -22.83 5.09 4.92
C ALA A 170 -22.79 4.38 3.56
N TRP A 171 -22.02 4.92 2.61
CA TRP A 171 -21.87 4.32 1.28
C TRP A 171 -21.28 2.90 1.34
N LEU A 172 -20.22 2.70 2.14
CA LEU A 172 -19.62 1.39 2.34
C LEU A 172 -20.58 0.40 2.99
N LYS A 173 -21.46 0.87 3.89
CA LYS A 173 -22.50 0.03 4.47
C LYS A 173 -23.41 -0.49 3.36
N ASP A 174 -23.93 0.39 2.52
CA ASP A 174 -24.87 0.02 1.46
C ASP A 174 -24.21 -0.91 0.41
N ALA A 175 -22.96 -0.63 0.02
CA ALA A 175 -22.20 -1.44 -0.93
C ALA A 175 -21.93 -2.87 -0.47
N THR A 176 -21.87 -3.10 0.84
CA THR A 176 -21.46 -4.39 1.40
C THR A 176 -22.53 -5.10 2.23
N GLY A 177 -23.71 -4.51 2.41
CA GLY A 177 -24.83 -5.07 3.21
C GLY A 177 -24.55 -5.01 4.70
#